data_AF-A0A5C1K3S0-F1
#
_entry.id   AF-A0A5C1K3S0-F1
#
_cell.length_a   1.000
_cell.length_b   1.000
_cell.length_c   1.000
_cell.angle_alpha   90.00
_cell.angle_beta   90.00
_cell.angle_gamma   90.00
#
_symmetry.space_group_name_H-M   'P 1'
#
loop_
_entity.id
_entity.type
_entity.pdbx_description
1 polymer ?
#
loop_
_entity_poly.entity_id
_entity_poly.type
_entity_poly.pdbx_seq_one_letter_code
_entity_poly.pdbx_strand_id
1 'polypeptide(L)'
;VPIFSKKEEVFGYLAKYTVPVMRAAWLIKMTCAYYAAITETKVKKRHVIDPFMEWTQIITKYLWEQLQKMAEYYRPGPSGSGGCGSTIGPLPHDVEVAIRQWDYNEKLAMFMFQDGMLDRHEFLTWVLECFEKIRPGEDELLKLLLPLLLRYSGEFVQSAYLSRRLAYFCTRRLALQLDGMSSHSSHVMSAQSTSPLPTTPAPQPPTSSTPSTPFSDLLMCPQHRPLVFGLSCILQTILLCCPSALVWHYSLTDSRIKTGSPLDHLPIAPSNLPMPEGNSAFTQQVRAKLREIEQQIKERGQAVEVRWSFDKCQEATAGFTIGRVLHTLEVLDSHSFERSDFSNSLDSLCNRIFGLGPSKDGHEISSDDDAVVSLLCEWAVSCKRSGRHRAMVVAKLLEKRQAEIEAE
;
A
#
# COMPACT_ATOMS: atom_id res chain seq x y z
N VAL A 1 16.03 2.96 -34.40
CA VAL A 1 14.94 2.62 -33.48
C VAL A 1 13.72 3.44 -33.90
N PRO A 2 12.52 2.86 -34.10
CA PRO A 2 11.33 3.65 -34.44
C PRO A 2 11.09 4.73 -33.40
N ILE A 3 10.88 5.97 -33.82
CA ILE A 3 10.65 7.11 -32.93
C ILE A 3 9.22 7.57 -33.14
N PHE A 4 8.42 7.51 -32.08
CA PHE A 4 7.03 7.89 -32.10
C PHE A 4 6.91 9.41 -31.86
N SER A 5 5.97 10.06 -32.55
CA SER A 5 5.68 11.47 -32.35
C SER A 5 5.07 11.74 -30.97
N LYS A 6 4.23 10.81 -30.49
CA LYS A 6 3.67 10.79 -29.14
C LYS A 6 4.11 9.52 -28.41
N LYS A 7 4.65 9.67 -27.20
CA LYS A 7 5.11 8.53 -26.37
C LYS A 7 3.97 7.56 -26.03
N GLU A 8 2.73 8.05 -25.89
CA GLU A 8 1.53 7.24 -25.60
C GLU A 8 1.20 6.22 -26.71
N GLU A 9 1.52 6.54 -27.98
CA GLU A 9 1.22 5.65 -29.12
C GLU A 9 2.06 4.37 -29.11
N VAL A 10 3.18 4.37 -28.38
CA VAL A 10 4.08 3.22 -28.22
C VAL A 10 3.32 2.02 -27.67
N PHE A 11 2.50 2.20 -26.64
CA PHE A 11 1.79 1.09 -25.97
C PHE A 11 0.75 0.43 -26.88
N GLY A 12 0.00 1.23 -27.63
CA GLY A 12 -0.95 0.72 -28.61
C GLY A 12 -0.27 -0.04 -29.75
N TYR A 13 0.87 0.46 -30.24
CA TYR A 13 1.66 -0.20 -31.28
C TYR A 13 2.24 -1.53 -30.79
N LEU A 14 2.87 -1.52 -29.61
CA LEU A 14 3.47 -2.71 -29.01
C LEU A 14 2.44 -3.81 -28.76
N ALA A 15 1.26 -3.44 -28.24
CA ALA A 15 0.16 -4.37 -28.02
C ALA A 15 -0.40 -4.93 -29.34
N LYS A 16 -0.58 -4.07 -30.36
CA LYS A 16 -1.10 -4.48 -31.68
C LYS A 16 -0.25 -5.58 -32.32
N TYR A 17 1.07 -5.52 -32.16
CA TYR A 17 2.01 -6.50 -32.73
C TYR A 17 2.49 -7.53 -31.71
N THR A 18 1.95 -7.55 -30.50
CA THR A 18 2.32 -8.50 -29.43
C THR A 18 3.84 -8.61 -29.24
N VAL A 19 4.53 -7.47 -29.25
CA VAL A 19 5.99 -7.42 -29.17
C VAL A 19 6.45 -8.08 -27.86
N PRO A 20 7.48 -8.94 -27.83
CA PRO A 20 7.94 -9.52 -26.57
C PRO A 20 8.28 -8.45 -25.53
N VAL A 21 7.82 -8.60 -24.28
CA VAL A 21 7.91 -7.56 -23.23
C VAL A 21 9.34 -7.06 -23.01
N MET A 22 10.34 -7.94 -23.10
CA MET A 22 11.75 -7.55 -23.02
C MET A 22 12.18 -6.61 -24.15
N ARG A 23 11.71 -6.85 -25.37
CA ARG A 23 12.01 -6.00 -26.55
C ARG A 23 11.25 -4.68 -26.46
N ALA A 24 10.03 -4.70 -25.95
CA ALA A 24 9.24 -3.51 -25.66
C ALA A 24 9.93 -2.61 -24.62
N ALA A 25 10.38 -3.18 -23.50
CA ALA A 25 11.13 -2.45 -22.48
C ALA A 25 12.45 -1.89 -23.04
N TRP A 26 13.17 -2.66 -23.85
CA TRP A 26 14.36 -2.17 -24.56
C TRP A 26 14.04 -0.98 -25.48
N LEU A 27 12.95 -1.03 -26.25
CA LEU A 27 12.51 0.08 -27.10
C LEU A 27 12.28 1.36 -26.27
N ILE A 28 11.62 1.22 -25.12
CA ILE A 28 11.35 2.34 -24.21
C ILE A 28 12.67 2.90 -23.65
N LYS A 29 13.61 2.06 -23.20
CA LYS A 29 14.95 2.49 -22.74
C LYS A 29 15.71 3.24 -23.84
N MET A 30 15.69 2.75 -25.08
CA MET A 30 16.31 3.42 -26.21
C MET A 30 15.63 4.76 -26.52
N THR A 31 14.32 4.85 -26.33
CA THR A 31 13.57 6.10 -26.46
C THR A 31 13.99 7.10 -25.39
N CYS A 32 14.17 6.68 -24.13
CA CYS A 32 14.72 7.53 -23.06
C CYS A 32 16.12 8.05 -23.44
N ALA A 33 17.01 7.16 -23.87
CA ALA A 33 18.38 7.51 -24.24
C ALA A 33 18.42 8.53 -25.40
N TYR A 34 17.56 8.34 -26.40
CA TYR A 34 17.42 9.27 -27.52
C TYR A 34 17.00 10.68 -27.07
N TYR A 35 15.98 10.78 -26.22
CA TYR A 35 15.52 12.08 -25.72
C TYR A 35 16.54 12.73 -24.79
N ALA A 36 17.24 11.97 -23.95
CA ALA A 36 18.32 12.47 -23.10
C ALA A 36 19.45 13.10 -23.94
N ALA A 37 19.91 12.41 -24.99
CA ALA A 37 20.93 12.94 -25.90
C ALA A 37 20.48 14.22 -26.61
N ILE A 38 19.21 14.32 -27.03
CA ILE A 38 18.66 15.55 -27.62
C ILE A 38 18.59 16.69 -26.60
N THR A 39 18.26 16.41 -25.35
CA THR A 39 18.18 17.46 -24.33
C THR A 39 19.55 18.02 -23.96
N GLU A 40 20.58 17.18 -23.90
CA GLU A 40 21.96 17.62 -23.62
C GLU A 40 22.53 18.55 -24.70
N THR A 41 22.15 18.35 -25.96
CA THR A 41 22.58 19.22 -27.07
C THR A 41 21.90 20.61 -27.06
N LYS A 42 20.84 20.81 -26.25
CA LYS A 42 20.16 22.11 -26.12
C LYS A 42 20.72 22.86 -24.90
N VAL A 43 21.48 23.93 -25.15
CA VAL A 43 22.21 24.78 -24.18
C VAL A 43 21.37 25.34 -23.00
N LYS A 44 20.04 25.27 -23.04
CA LYS A 44 19.20 25.72 -21.92
C LYS A 44 19.14 24.64 -20.84
N LYS A 45 19.69 24.93 -19.66
CA LYS A 45 19.42 24.22 -18.40
C LYS A 45 17.92 24.20 -18.11
N ARG A 46 17.19 23.29 -18.74
CA ARG A 46 15.81 22.94 -18.35
C ARG A 46 15.89 21.93 -17.23
N HIS A 47 14.88 21.97 -16.37
CA HIS A 47 14.66 20.91 -15.38
C HIS A 47 14.63 19.56 -16.10
N VAL A 48 15.56 18.68 -15.74
CA VAL A 48 15.59 17.31 -16.26
C VAL A 48 14.45 16.58 -15.58
N ILE A 49 13.37 16.33 -16.33
CA ILE A 49 12.28 15.48 -15.87
C ILE A 49 12.85 14.06 -15.78
N ASP A 50 12.69 13.41 -14.62
CA ASP A 50 13.10 12.02 -14.44
C ASP A 50 12.34 11.14 -15.47
N PRO A 51 13.07 10.45 -16.37
CA PRO A 51 12.44 9.55 -17.34
C PRO A 51 11.57 8.48 -16.68
N PHE A 52 11.92 7.99 -15.48
CA PHE A 52 11.14 6.95 -14.82
C PHE A 52 9.79 7.47 -14.35
N MET A 53 9.76 8.64 -13.70
CA MET A 53 8.52 9.36 -13.36
C MET A 53 7.66 9.63 -14.61
N GLU A 54 8.25 10.13 -15.69
CA GLU A 54 7.51 10.42 -16.93
C GLU A 54 6.87 9.15 -17.53
N TRP A 55 7.63 8.07 -17.67
CA TRP A 55 7.09 6.82 -18.23
C TRP A 55 6.08 6.14 -17.31
N THR A 56 6.19 6.35 -15.99
CA THR A 56 5.18 5.93 -15.01
C THR A 56 3.86 6.63 -15.26
N GLN A 57 3.87 7.95 -15.47
CA GLN A 57 2.66 8.71 -15.78
C GLN A 57 2.02 8.29 -17.12
N ILE A 58 2.84 8.08 -18.15
CA ILE A 58 2.33 7.69 -19.48
C ILE A 58 1.69 6.29 -19.42
N ILE A 59 2.34 5.30 -18.81
CA ILE A 59 1.80 3.93 -18.77
C ILE A 59 0.57 3.83 -17.87
N THR A 60 0.56 4.50 -16.73
CA THR A 60 -0.59 4.48 -15.80
C THR A 60 -1.80 5.19 -16.42
N LYS A 61 -1.60 6.31 -17.12
CA LYS A 61 -2.65 6.96 -17.92
C LYS A 61 -3.18 6.05 -19.01
N TYR A 62 -2.31 5.41 -19.78
CA TYR A 62 -2.72 4.51 -20.86
C TYR A 62 -3.53 3.30 -20.35
N LEU A 63 -3.08 2.68 -19.26
CA LEU A 63 -3.80 1.58 -18.60
C LEU A 63 -5.14 2.05 -18.04
N TRP A 64 -5.19 3.25 -17.46
CA TRP A 64 -6.44 3.85 -16.96
C TRP A 64 -7.47 4.05 -18.07
N GLU A 65 -7.05 4.51 -19.25
CA GLU A 65 -7.93 4.67 -20.41
C GLU A 65 -8.52 3.33 -20.90
N GLN A 66 -7.73 2.24 -20.90
CA GLN A 66 -8.26 0.91 -21.23
C GLN A 66 -9.21 0.42 -20.13
N LEU A 67 -8.87 0.66 -18.87
CA LEU A 67 -9.69 0.28 -17.74
C LEU A 67 -11.07 0.96 -17.77
N GLN A 68 -11.15 2.24 -18.13
CA GLN A 68 -12.43 2.94 -18.23
C GLN A 68 -13.36 2.31 -19.28
N LYS A 69 -12.82 1.95 -20.45
CA LYS A 69 -13.59 1.25 -21.50
C LYS A 69 -14.11 -0.11 -21.02
N MET A 70 -13.28 -0.85 -20.28
CA MET A 70 -13.68 -2.12 -19.67
C MET A 70 -14.76 -1.90 -18.60
N ALA A 71 -14.56 -0.93 -17.70
CA ALA A 71 -15.46 -0.63 -16.60
C ALA A 71 -16.85 -0.17 -17.06
N GLU A 72 -16.93 0.59 -18.16
CA GLU A 72 -18.21 1.00 -18.77
C GLU A 72 -19.04 -0.20 -19.22
N TYR A 73 -18.40 -1.25 -19.76
CA TYR A 73 -19.06 -2.50 -20.15
C TYR A 73 -19.57 -3.31 -18.95
N TYR A 74 -18.81 -3.34 -17.84
CA TYR A 74 -19.17 -4.08 -16.63
C TYR A 74 -20.12 -3.31 -15.68
N ARG A 75 -20.46 -2.05 -15.98
CA ARG A 75 -21.36 -1.26 -15.13
C ARG A 75 -22.79 -1.81 -15.23
N PRO A 76 -23.48 -2.07 -14.10
CA PRO A 76 -24.89 -2.44 -14.12
C PRO A 76 -25.71 -1.34 -14.81
N GLY A 77 -26.57 -1.74 -15.76
CA GLY A 77 -27.53 -0.81 -16.38
C GLY A 77 -28.49 -0.20 -15.34
N PRO A 78 -29.17 0.92 -15.66
CA PRO A 78 -30.07 1.57 -14.71
C PRO A 78 -31.16 0.61 -14.20
N SER A 79 -31.34 0.60 -12.88
CA SER A 79 -32.33 -0.20 -12.15
C SER A 79 -33.73 0.07 -12.68
N GLY A 80 -34.21 -0.80 -13.57
CA GLY A 80 -35.49 -0.64 -14.28
C GLY A 80 -35.66 -1.60 -15.46
N SER A 81 -34.58 -2.09 -16.06
CA SER A 81 -34.64 -3.27 -16.94
C SER A 81 -34.28 -4.51 -16.14
N GLY A 82 -35.24 -5.40 -15.89
CA GLY A 82 -35.05 -6.68 -15.20
C GLY A 82 -34.19 -7.68 -15.97
N GLY A 83 -32.94 -7.34 -16.25
CA GLY A 83 -31.94 -8.23 -16.82
C GLY A 83 -31.17 -8.90 -15.70
N CYS A 84 -31.52 -10.15 -15.38
CA CYS A 84 -30.57 -11.05 -14.74
C CYS A 84 -29.28 -11.07 -15.57
N GLY A 85 -28.12 -11.05 -14.90
CA GLY A 85 -26.82 -11.08 -15.55
C GLY A 85 -26.70 -12.26 -16.51
N SER A 86 -26.75 -11.97 -17.81
CA SER A 86 -26.19 -12.79 -18.86
C SER A 86 -26.05 -11.92 -20.10
N THR A 87 -24.82 -11.45 -20.35
CA THR A 87 -24.44 -10.80 -21.60
C THR A 87 -24.43 -11.84 -22.73
N ILE A 88 -25.61 -12.20 -23.26
CA ILE A 88 -25.77 -13.11 -24.41
C ILE A 88 -25.59 -12.33 -25.73
N GLY A 89 -24.56 -11.50 -25.81
CA GLY A 89 -24.20 -10.73 -27.00
C GLY A 89 -22.70 -10.76 -27.24
N PRO A 90 -22.23 -10.69 -28.50
CA PRO A 90 -20.81 -10.60 -28.79
C PRO A 90 -20.24 -9.34 -28.14
N LEU A 91 -19.04 -9.47 -27.56
CA LEU A 91 -18.33 -8.37 -26.94
C LEU A 91 -18.14 -7.23 -27.97
N PRO A 92 -18.43 -5.97 -27.63
CA PRO A 92 -18.15 -4.85 -28.51
C PRO A 92 -16.67 -4.83 -28.92
N HIS A 93 -16.40 -4.55 -30.20
CA HIS A 93 -15.04 -4.64 -30.76
C HIS A 93 -14.05 -3.71 -30.05
N ASP A 94 -14.50 -2.53 -29.65
CA ASP A 94 -13.73 -1.56 -28.87
C ASP A 94 -13.36 -2.07 -27.48
N VAL A 95 -14.27 -2.78 -26.80
CA VAL A 95 -14.01 -3.43 -25.51
C VAL A 95 -13.06 -4.62 -25.67
N GLU A 96 -13.22 -5.42 -26.74
CA GLU A 96 -12.29 -6.50 -27.06
C GLU A 96 -10.86 -6.00 -27.28
N VAL A 97 -10.71 -4.90 -28.03
CA VAL A 97 -9.41 -4.23 -28.24
C VAL A 97 -8.86 -3.69 -26.93
N ALA A 98 -9.69 -3.07 -26.08
CA ALA A 98 -9.27 -2.55 -24.79
C ALA A 98 -8.75 -3.67 -23.86
N ILE A 99 -9.43 -4.82 -23.80
CA ILE A 99 -9.00 -5.99 -23.02
C ILE A 99 -7.67 -6.52 -23.53
N ARG A 100 -7.50 -6.68 -24.85
CA ARG A 100 -6.22 -7.13 -25.43
C ARG A 100 -5.08 -6.17 -25.12
N GLN A 101 -5.34 -4.86 -25.19
CA GLN A 101 -4.36 -3.83 -24.85
C GLN A 101 -4.05 -3.84 -23.36
N TRP A 102 -5.05 -4.01 -22.49
CA TRP A 102 -4.86 -4.16 -21.06
C TRP A 102 -3.98 -5.37 -20.73
N ASP A 103 -4.33 -6.55 -21.24
CA ASP A 103 -3.59 -7.81 -20.95
C ASP A 103 -2.12 -7.74 -21.36
N TYR A 104 -1.83 -7.09 -22.49
CA TYR A 104 -0.46 -6.90 -22.94
C TYR A 104 0.27 -5.86 -22.10
N ASN A 105 -0.33 -4.67 -21.92
CA ASN A 105 0.35 -3.55 -21.28
C ASN A 105 0.46 -3.72 -19.76
N GLU A 106 -0.41 -4.50 -19.13
CA GLU A 106 -0.28 -4.88 -17.73
C GLU A 106 0.95 -5.77 -17.51
N LYS A 107 1.19 -6.74 -18.41
CA LYS A 107 2.42 -7.56 -18.39
C LYS A 107 3.67 -6.73 -18.66
N LEU A 108 3.58 -5.77 -19.58
CA LEU A 108 4.68 -4.85 -19.85
C LEU A 108 4.95 -3.94 -18.64
N ALA A 109 3.91 -3.40 -18.00
CA ALA A 109 4.02 -2.59 -16.80
C ALA A 109 4.67 -3.37 -15.66
N MET A 110 4.29 -4.64 -15.47
CA MET A 110 4.92 -5.53 -14.50
C MET A 110 6.42 -5.70 -14.79
N PHE A 111 6.78 -5.98 -16.05
CA PHE A 111 8.19 -6.11 -16.43
C PHE A 111 8.96 -4.81 -16.16
N MET A 112 8.41 -3.66 -16.57
CA MET A 112 9.00 -2.34 -16.34
C MET A 112 9.13 -2.02 -14.85
N PHE A 113 8.15 -2.39 -14.03
CA PHE A 113 8.18 -2.23 -12.57
C PHE A 113 9.33 -3.04 -11.95
N GLN A 114 9.46 -4.31 -12.32
CA GLN A 114 10.51 -5.21 -11.82
C GLN A 114 11.91 -4.75 -12.25
N ASP A 115 12.04 -4.30 -13.49
CA ASP A 115 13.29 -3.80 -14.09
C ASP A 115 13.65 -2.37 -13.58
N GLY A 116 12.84 -1.79 -12.70
CA GLY A 116 13.09 -0.48 -12.09
C GLY A 116 12.93 0.68 -13.06
N MET A 117 12.11 0.52 -14.09
CA MET A 117 11.79 1.56 -15.08
C MET A 117 10.60 2.43 -14.66
N LEU A 118 9.90 2.07 -13.59
CA LEU A 118 8.77 2.82 -13.05
C LEU A 118 9.07 3.32 -11.64
N ASP A 119 8.54 4.48 -11.29
CA ASP A 119 8.50 4.93 -9.90
C ASP A 119 7.57 3.99 -9.12
N ARG A 120 8.14 3.30 -8.13
CA ARG A 120 7.41 2.28 -7.37
C ARG A 120 6.27 2.87 -6.58
N HIS A 121 6.46 4.04 -5.96
CA HIS A 121 5.47 4.62 -5.07
C HIS A 121 4.29 5.17 -5.86
N GLU A 122 4.54 5.92 -6.93
CA GLU A 122 3.52 6.46 -7.81
C GLU A 122 2.74 5.33 -8.50
N PHE A 123 3.43 4.30 -9.00
CA PHE A 123 2.77 3.17 -9.65
C PHE A 123 1.87 2.39 -8.70
N LEU A 124 2.34 2.04 -7.50
CA LEU A 124 1.52 1.33 -6.50
C LEU A 124 0.36 2.20 -5.99
N THR A 125 0.57 3.51 -5.88
CA THR A 125 -0.50 4.47 -5.57
C THR A 125 -1.58 4.42 -6.64
N TRP A 126 -1.20 4.47 -7.92
CA TRP A 126 -2.14 4.34 -9.03
C TRP A 126 -2.88 2.99 -9.03
N VAL A 127 -2.18 1.88 -8.78
CA VAL A 127 -2.82 0.55 -8.65
C VAL A 127 -3.91 0.62 -7.59
N LEU A 128 -3.61 1.14 -6.40
CA LEU A 128 -4.59 1.24 -5.32
C LEU A 128 -5.76 2.17 -5.66
N GLU A 129 -5.49 3.32 -6.27
CA GLU A 129 -6.53 4.26 -6.72
C GLU A 129 -7.49 3.63 -7.73
N CYS A 130 -7.01 2.70 -8.57
CA CYS A 130 -7.89 1.97 -9.49
C CYS A 130 -8.96 1.18 -8.73
N PHE A 131 -8.63 0.59 -7.57
CA PHE A 131 -9.57 -0.15 -6.74
C PHE A 131 -10.46 0.76 -5.89
N GLU A 132 -9.91 1.84 -5.34
CA GLU A 132 -10.66 2.81 -4.54
C GLU A 132 -11.77 3.50 -5.35
N LYS A 133 -11.60 3.62 -6.67
CA LYS A 133 -12.60 4.22 -7.58
C LYS A 133 -13.74 3.28 -7.98
N ILE A 134 -13.60 1.97 -7.77
CA ILE A 134 -14.67 0.99 -8.02
C ILE A 134 -15.80 1.28 -7.04
N ARG A 135 -17.06 1.26 -7.45
CA ARG A 135 -18.19 1.53 -6.54
C ARG A 135 -18.62 0.26 -5.78
N PRO A 136 -19.30 0.38 -4.63
CA PRO A 136 -20.05 -0.75 -4.07
C PRO A 136 -21.09 -1.23 -5.12
N GLY A 137 -21.16 -2.55 -5.37
CA GLY A 137 -22.02 -3.14 -6.39
C GLY A 137 -21.36 -3.41 -7.75
N GLU A 138 -20.16 -2.89 -8.01
CA GLU A 138 -19.34 -3.22 -9.20
C GLU A 138 -18.43 -4.44 -8.94
N ASP A 139 -18.99 -5.51 -8.36
CA ASP A 139 -18.21 -6.66 -7.87
C ASP A 139 -17.54 -7.47 -8.99
N GLU A 140 -18.11 -7.49 -10.19
CA GLU A 140 -17.49 -8.15 -11.36
C GLU A 140 -16.21 -7.40 -11.81
N LEU A 141 -16.22 -6.07 -11.80
CA LEU A 141 -15.03 -5.27 -12.10
C LEU A 141 -13.97 -5.44 -11.01
N LEU A 142 -14.39 -5.44 -9.74
CA LEU A 142 -13.50 -5.72 -8.62
C LEU A 142 -12.85 -7.10 -8.74
N LYS A 143 -13.63 -8.12 -9.12
CA LYS A 143 -13.17 -9.49 -9.32
C LYS A 143 -12.19 -9.60 -10.49
N LEU A 144 -12.47 -8.90 -11.60
CA LEU A 144 -11.59 -8.84 -12.76
C LEU A 144 -10.22 -8.26 -12.41
N LEU A 145 -10.19 -7.24 -11.56
CA LEU A 145 -8.95 -6.57 -11.17
C LEU A 145 -8.24 -7.24 -9.98
N LEU A 146 -8.92 -8.05 -9.17
CA LEU A 146 -8.32 -8.70 -7.99
C LEU A 146 -6.95 -9.38 -8.24
N PRO A 147 -6.70 -10.08 -9.38
CA PRO A 147 -5.39 -10.65 -9.69
C PRO A 147 -4.27 -9.60 -9.81
N LEU A 148 -4.57 -8.37 -10.23
CA LEU A 148 -3.63 -7.25 -10.24
C LEU A 148 -3.21 -6.91 -8.80
N LEU A 149 -4.19 -6.74 -7.91
CA LEU A 149 -3.93 -6.35 -6.52
C LEU A 149 -3.15 -7.42 -5.75
N LEU A 150 -3.55 -8.69 -5.89
CA LEU A 150 -2.86 -9.82 -5.27
C LEU A 150 -1.41 -9.91 -5.72
N ARG A 151 -1.14 -9.62 -6.99
CA ARG A 151 0.19 -9.71 -7.58
C ARG A 151 1.15 -8.63 -7.11
N TYR A 152 0.66 -7.43 -6.78
CA TYR A 152 1.47 -6.37 -6.18
C TYR A 152 1.45 -6.36 -4.65
N SER A 153 0.73 -7.29 -4.00
CA SER A 153 0.59 -7.33 -2.53
C SER A 153 1.92 -7.39 -1.77
N GLY A 154 2.90 -8.13 -2.30
CA GLY A 154 4.27 -8.20 -1.75
C GLY A 154 5.06 -6.89 -1.86
N GLU A 155 4.69 -6.02 -2.79
CA GLU A 155 5.30 -4.70 -2.98
C GLU A 155 4.62 -3.66 -2.07
N PHE A 156 3.30 -3.76 -1.88
CA PHE A 156 2.55 -2.90 -0.96
C PHE A 156 3.09 -2.97 0.47
N VAL A 157 3.45 -4.17 0.95
CA VAL A 157 3.97 -4.38 2.31
C VAL A 157 5.33 -3.74 2.58
N GLN A 158 6.03 -3.29 1.54
CA GLN A 158 7.25 -2.49 1.67
C GLN A 158 6.98 -1.03 2.04
N SER A 159 5.72 -0.57 1.95
CA SER A 159 5.30 0.79 2.33
C SER A 159 4.20 0.71 3.39
N ALA A 160 4.51 1.15 4.61
CA ALA A 160 3.51 1.21 5.68
C ALA A 160 2.32 2.11 5.33
N TYR A 161 2.57 3.21 4.61
CA TYR A 161 1.52 4.12 4.14
C TYR A 161 0.57 3.45 3.15
N LEU A 162 1.10 2.85 2.07
CA LEU A 162 0.26 2.20 1.07
C LEU A 162 -0.42 0.93 1.62
N SER A 163 0.29 0.16 2.46
CA SER A 163 -0.28 -0.96 3.20
C SER A 163 -1.47 -0.55 4.05
N ARG A 164 -1.39 0.60 4.74
CA ARG A 164 -2.48 1.11 5.56
C ARG A 164 -3.69 1.49 4.72
N ARG A 165 -3.49 2.21 3.61
CA ARG A 165 -4.58 2.55 2.68
C ARG A 165 -5.23 1.29 2.09
N LEU A 166 -4.42 0.32 1.65
CA LEU A 166 -4.89 -0.96 1.15
C LEU A 166 -5.66 -1.75 2.22
N ALA A 167 -5.18 -1.76 3.47
CA ALA A 167 -5.89 -2.39 4.57
C ALA A 167 -7.27 -1.75 4.81
N TYR A 168 -7.37 -0.42 4.80
CA TYR A 168 -8.67 0.28 4.88
C TYR A 168 -9.61 -0.09 3.73
N PHE A 169 -9.08 -0.22 2.51
CA PHE A 169 -9.85 -0.68 1.38
C PHE A 169 -10.38 -2.10 1.60
N CYS A 170 -9.51 -3.04 2.00
CA CYS A 170 -9.86 -4.43 2.26
C CYS A 170 -10.89 -4.57 3.40
N THR A 171 -10.68 -3.94 4.55
CA THR A 171 -11.58 -4.08 5.70
C THR A 171 -12.96 -3.49 5.43
N ARG A 172 -13.02 -2.32 4.77
CA ARG A 172 -14.31 -1.70 4.39
C ARG A 172 -15.06 -2.54 3.36
N ARG A 173 -14.37 -3.08 2.35
CA ARG A 173 -15.00 -3.94 1.34
C ARG A 173 -15.53 -5.23 1.94
N LEU A 174 -14.75 -5.86 2.83
CA LEU A 174 -15.19 -7.05 3.56
C LEU A 174 -16.39 -6.76 4.47
N ALA A 175 -16.38 -5.62 5.19
CA ALA A 175 -17.51 -5.21 6.01
C ALA A 175 -18.79 -4.97 5.20
N LEU A 176 -18.70 -4.29 4.06
CA LEU A 176 -19.85 -4.06 3.17
C LEU A 176 -20.46 -5.37 2.65
N GLN A 177 -19.64 -6.39 2.37
CA GLN A 177 -20.13 -7.70 1.95
C GLN A 177 -20.90 -8.43 3.06
N LEU A 178 -20.54 -8.21 4.33
CA LEU A 178 -21.26 -8.75 5.48
C LEU A 178 -22.61 -8.03 5.69
N ASP A 179 -22.63 -6.71 5.59
CA ASP A 179 -23.84 -5.90 5.77
C ASP A 179 -24.86 -6.10 4.63
N GLY A 180 -24.38 -6.25 3.39
CA GLY A 180 -25.23 -6.46 2.21
C GLY A 180 -26.08 -7.74 2.29
N MET A 181 -25.58 -8.80 2.94
CA MET A 181 -26.32 -10.07 3.10
C MET A 181 -27.42 -9.96 4.16
N SER A 182 -27.19 -9.19 5.23
CA SER A 182 -28.19 -8.94 6.28
C SER A 182 -29.44 -8.25 5.73
N SER A 183 -29.30 -7.53 4.61
CA SER A 183 -30.39 -6.81 3.93
C SER A 183 -31.25 -7.70 3.01
N HIS A 184 -30.70 -8.84 2.55
CA HIS A 184 -31.43 -9.81 1.73
C HIS A 184 -32.00 -10.99 2.56
N SER A 185 -31.58 -11.15 3.82
CA SER A 185 -32.11 -12.16 4.75
C SER A 185 -33.31 -11.68 5.58
N SER A 186 -33.97 -10.58 5.21
CA SER A 186 -35.21 -10.09 5.82
C SER A 186 -36.43 -10.40 4.95
N HIS A 187 -36.63 -11.66 4.61
CA HIS A 187 -37.92 -12.19 4.14
C HIS A 187 -38.18 -13.58 4.71
N VAL A 188 -37.90 -13.78 6.00
CA VAL A 188 -38.61 -14.81 6.77
C VAL A 188 -39.91 -14.17 7.23
N MET A 189 -41.03 -14.68 6.70
CA MET A 189 -42.38 -14.23 6.98
C MET A 189 -42.60 -14.11 8.50
N SER A 190 -42.85 -12.89 8.96
CA SER A 190 -43.45 -12.64 10.26
C SER A 190 -44.89 -13.17 10.22
N ALA A 191 -45.07 -14.43 10.64
CA ALA A 191 -46.39 -14.95 10.96
C ALA A 191 -46.90 -14.15 12.17
N GLN A 192 -48.00 -13.43 11.96
CA GLN A 192 -48.74 -12.73 13.00
C GLN A 192 -49.04 -13.68 14.16
N SER A 193 -48.56 -13.35 15.35
CA SER A 193 -49.11 -13.87 16.60
C SER A 193 -49.22 -12.72 17.60
N THR A 194 -50.46 -12.36 17.87
CA THR A 194 -50.94 -11.48 18.94
C THR A 194 -50.34 -11.86 20.30
N SER A 195 -49.82 -10.88 21.03
CA SER A 195 -49.48 -10.98 22.46
C SER A 195 -50.77 -10.88 23.32
N PRO A 196 -50.87 -11.51 24.52
CA PRO A 196 -50.27 -10.88 25.70
C PRO A 196 -49.70 -11.80 26.81
N LEU A 197 -48.83 -11.15 27.61
CA LEU A 197 -48.40 -11.34 29.02
C LEU A 197 -47.12 -12.14 29.36
N PRO A 198 -46.29 -11.65 30.33
CA PRO A 198 -44.97 -12.18 30.63
C PRO A 198 -44.99 -13.17 31.80
N THR A 199 -44.22 -14.26 31.69
CA THR A 199 -43.80 -15.05 32.85
C THR A 199 -42.29 -15.28 32.85
N THR A 200 -41.76 -15.16 34.06
CA THR A 200 -40.41 -15.26 34.63
C THR A 200 -39.39 -16.15 33.89
N PRO A 201 -38.10 -15.74 33.79
CA PRO A 201 -37.07 -16.55 33.15
C PRO A 201 -36.49 -17.61 34.10
N ALA A 202 -36.56 -18.89 33.71
CA ALA A 202 -35.72 -19.96 34.26
C ALA A 202 -34.45 -20.14 33.39
N PRO A 203 -33.30 -20.56 33.95
CA PRO A 203 -32.05 -20.67 33.19
C PRO A 203 -32.05 -21.92 32.31
N GLN A 204 -31.89 -21.74 30.99
CA GLN A 204 -31.62 -22.85 30.06
C GLN A 204 -30.11 -23.17 30.02
N PRO A 205 -29.73 -24.46 29.81
CA PRO A 205 -28.34 -24.89 29.74
C PRO A 205 -27.65 -24.46 28.44
N PRO A 206 -26.30 -24.36 28.41
CA PRO A 206 -25.56 -23.83 27.27
C PRO A 206 -25.61 -24.82 26.10
N THR A 207 -26.24 -24.41 25.00
CA THR A 207 -26.13 -25.10 23.72
C THR A 207 -24.77 -24.74 23.10
N SER A 208 -23.94 -25.75 22.91
CA SER A 208 -22.68 -25.66 22.17
C SER A 208 -22.96 -25.48 20.68
N SER A 209 -23.22 -24.25 20.25
CA SER A 209 -23.13 -23.89 18.83
C SER A 209 -21.70 -23.45 18.54
N THR A 210 -20.98 -24.21 17.71
CA THR A 210 -19.76 -23.73 17.05
C THR A 210 -20.09 -22.39 16.38
N PRO A 211 -19.33 -21.31 16.64
CA PRO A 211 -19.62 -20.02 16.03
C PRO A 211 -19.46 -20.15 14.52
N SER A 212 -20.57 -20.04 13.78
CA SER A 212 -20.52 -19.93 12.33
C SER A 212 -19.74 -18.67 11.99
N THR A 213 -18.65 -18.81 11.23
CA THR A 213 -17.89 -17.64 10.78
C THR A 213 -18.80 -16.79 9.89
N PRO A 214 -18.84 -15.46 10.05
CA PRO A 214 -19.82 -14.60 9.38
C PRO A 214 -19.70 -14.58 7.85
N PHE A 215 -18.62 -15.15 7.30
CA PHE A 215 -18.40 -15.32 5.86
C PHE A 215 -18.94 -16.64 5.29
N SER A 216 -19.51 -17.55 6.10
CA SER A 216 -19.91 -18.90 5.66
C SER A 216 -20.80 -18.86 4.41
N ASP A 217 -21.81 -17.99 4.41
CA ASP A 217 -22.76 -17.86 3.29
C ASP A 217 -22.11 -17.21 2.05
N LEU A 218 -21.25 -16.20 2.26
CA LEU A 218 -20.50 -15.54 1.18
C LEU A 218 -19.52 -16.50 0.49
N LEU A 219 -18.96 -17.45 1.22
CA LEU A 219 -18.06 -18.46 0.69
C LEU A 219 -18.79 -19.51 -0.17
N MET A 220 -20.11 -19.67 0.01
CA MET A 220 -20.94 -20.53 -0.84
C MET A 220 -21.32 -19.86 -2.16
N CYS A 221 -21.21 -18.52 -2.25
CA CYS A 221 -21.53 -17.76 -3.46
C CYS A 221 -20.30 -17.67 -4.41
N PRO A 222 -20.37 -18.18 -5.66
CA PRO A 222 -19.24 -18.12 -6.61
C PRO A 222 -18.81 -16.69 -7.02
N GLN A 223 -19.70 -15.70 -6.86
CA GLN A 223 -19.38 -14.29 -7.13
C GLN A 223 -18.56 -13.66 -6.01
N HIS A 224 -18.97 -13.86 -4.75
CA HIS A 224 -18.32 -13.25 -3.59
C HIS A 224 -17.10 -14.03 -3.10
N ARG A 225 -17.10 -15.36 -3.26
CA ARG A 225 -16.03 -16.24 -2.75
C ARG A 225 -14.61 -15.79 -3.16
N PRO A 226 -14.30 -15.49 -4.44
CA PRO A 226 -12.96 -15.06 -4.82
C PRO A 226 -12.57 -13.72 -4.19
N LEU A 227 -13.51 -12.79 -4.07
CA LEU A 227 -13.30 -11.48 -3.45
C LEU A 227 -12.98 -11.62 -1.96
N VAL A 228 -13.79 -12.41 -1.24
CA VAL A 228 -13.59 -12.67 0.19
C VAL A 228 -12.22 -13.30 0.44
N PHE A 229 -11.84 -14.34 -0.31
CA PHE A 229 -10.51 -14.96 -0.16
C PHE A 229 -9.38 -14.00 -0.53
N GLY A 230 -9.48 -13.27 -1.64
CA GLY A 230 -8.40 -12.37 -2.08
C GLY A 230 -8.19 -11.20 -1.12
N LEU A 231 -9.26 -10.52 -0.69
CA LEU A 231 -9.17 -9.43 0.27
C LEU A 231 -8.69 -9.91 1.65
N SER A 232 -9.13 -11.10 2.09
CA SER A 232 -8.63 -11.72 3.32
C SER A 232 -7.14 -12.04 3.25
N CYS A 233 -6.70 -12.62 2.13
CA CYS A 233 -5.29 -12.94 1.88
C CYS A 233 -4.41 -11.69 1.89
N ILE A 234 -4.85 -10.61 1.23
CA ILE A 234 -4.15 -9.32 1.24
C ILE A 234 -4.02 -8.78 2.66
N LEU A 235 -5.12 -8.76 3.42
CA LEU A 235 -5.12 -8.24 4.79
C LEU A 235 -4.22 -9.09 5.72
N GLN A 236 -4.25 -10.41 5.60
CA GLN A 236 -3.36 -11.32 6.34
C GLN A 236 -1.90 -11.14 5.94
N THR A 237 -1.62 -10.89 4.67
CA THR A 237 -0.25 -10.57 4.19
C THR A 237 0.25 -9.25 4.78
N ILE A 238 -0.59 -8.22 4.82
CA ILE A 238 -0.26 -6.94 5.49
C ILE A 238 -0.01 -7.16 6.97
N LEU A 239 -0.84 -7.98 7.64
CA LEU A 239 -0.66 -8.30 9.06
C LEU A 239 0.69 -8.97 9.31
N LEU A 240 1.07 -9.96 8.50
CA LEU A 240 2.33 -10.71 8.67
C LEU A 240 3.58 -9.87 8.31
N CYS A 241 3.51 -9.08 7.25
CA CYS A 241 4.70 -8.43 6.67
C CYS A 241 4.84 -6.95 7.04
N CYS A 242 3.75 -6.26 7.34
CA CYS A 242 3.72 -4.82 7.65
C CYS A 242 2.73 -4.48 8.79
N PRO A 243 2.88 -5.07 9.99
CA PRO A 243 1.92 -4.89 11.09
C PRO A 243 1.79 -3.44 11.56
N SER A 244 2.83 -2.61 11.38
CA SER A 244 2.81 -1.19 11.72
C SER A 244 1.72 -0.41 10.97
N ALA A 245 1.33 -0.84 9.76
CA ALA A 245 0.26 -0.22 8.99
C ALA A 245 -1.12 -0.33 9.68
N LEU A 246 -1.29 -1.34 10.53
CA LEU A 246 -2.54 -1.69 11.20
C LEU A 246 -2.63 -1.15 12.63
N VAL A 247 -1.55 -0.59 13.17
CA VAL A 247 -1.55 0.01 14.51
C VAL A 247 -2.48 1.23 14.52
N TRP A 248 -3.20 1.41 15.63
CA TRP A 248 -4.04 2.57 15.84
C TRP A 248 -3.19 3.84 15.78
N HIS A 249 -3.65 4.83 15.02
CA HIS A 249 -2.91 6.07 14.80
C HIS A 249 -3.83 7.28 14.96
N TYR A 250 -3.32 8.33 15.59
CA TYR A 250 -3.99 9.62 15.76
C TYR A 250 -3.32 10.66 14.88
N SER A 251 -4.01 11.11 13.83
CA SER A 251 -3.52 12.20 12.98
C SER A 251 -4.22 13.50 13.36
N LEU A 252 -3.47 14.48 13.86
CA LEU A 252 -3.96 15.84 14.14
C LEU A 252 -3.82 16.76 12.92
N THR A 253 -2.95 16.42 11.97
CA THR A 253 -2.47 17.36 10.94
C THR A 253 -2.54 16.82 9.51
N ASP A 254 -2.53 15.49 9.29
CA ASP A 254 -2.65 14.91 7.95
C ASP A 254 -4.05 14.29 7.74
N SER A 255 -4.90 14.99 6.99
CA SER A 255 -6.24 14.54 6.63
C SER A 255 -6.25 13.33 5.70
N ARG A 256 -5.11 12.97 5.08
CA ARG A 256 -4.99 11.81 4.19
C ARG A 256 -4.90 10.50 4.97
N ILE A 257 -4.46 10.54 6.24
CA ILE A 257 -4.39 9.37 7.12
C ILE A 257 -5.56 9.43 8.09
N LYS A 258 -6.52 8.51 7.90
CA LYS A 258 -7.65 8.38 8.82
C LYS A 258 -7.15 7.98 10.22
N THR A 259 -7.64 8.69 11.21
CA THR A 259 -7.52 8.33 12.63
C THR A 259 -8.17 6.98 12.87
N GLY A 260 -7.57 6.16 13.74
CA GLY A 260 -8.05 4.82 14.08
C GLY A 260 -7.11 3.71 13.64
N SER A 261 -7.58 2.47 13.64
CA SER A 261 -6.95 1.33 12.97
C SER A 261 -7.80 0.92 11.76
N PRO A 262 -7.20 0.44 10.64
CA PRO A 262 -7.95 -0.24 9.59
C PRO A 262 -8.80 -1.41 10.11
N LEU A 263 -8.34 -2.07 11.18
CA LEU A 263 -8.99 -3.25 11.76
C LEU A 263 -10.29 -2.91 12.50
N ASP A 264 -10.49 -1.66 12.91
CA ASP A 264 -11.71 -1.20 13.60
C ASP A 264 -12.97 -1.33 12.73
N HIS A 265 -12.80 -1.40 11.41
CA HIS A 265 -13.88 -1.59 10.45
C HIS A 265 -14.30 -3.05 10.25
N LEU A 266 -13.52 -4.01 10.76
CA LEU A 266 -13.77 -5.43 10.55
C LEU A 266 -14.43 -6.03 11.79
N PRO A 267 -15.60 -6.71 11.67
CA PRO A 267 -16.29 -7.29 12.82
C PRO A 267 -15.63 -8.57 13.37
N ILE A 268 -14.61 -9.08 12.68
CA ILE A 268 -13.85 -10.26 13.10
C ILE A 268 -12.36 -10.00 13.09
N ALA A 269 -11.61 -10.75 13.90
CA ALA A 269 -10.15 -10.72 13.87
C ALA A 269 -9.62 -11.24 12.51
N PRO A 270 -8.56 -10.62 11.95
CA PRO A 270 -7.91 -11.10 10.72
C PRO A 270 -7.47 -12.58 10.74
N SER A 271 -7.12 -13.11 11.91
CA SER A 271 -6.76 -14.51 12.17
C SER A 271 -7.93 -15.47 11.99
N ASN A 272 -9.17 -14.97 12.02
CA ASN A 272 -10.40 -15.71 11.76
C ASN A 272 -10.93 -15.52 10.33
N LEU A 273 -10.29 -14.68 9.52
CA LEU A 273 -10.65 -14.56 8.11
C LEU A 273 -10.42 -15.89 7.35
N PRO A 274 -11.18 -16.10 6.26
CA PRO A 274 -11.06 -17.30 5.46
C PRO A 274 -9.70 -17.37 4.74
N MET A 275 -9.13 -18.58 4.72
CA MET A 275 -7.88 -18.89 4.04
C MET A 275 -8.10 -20.02 3.02
N PRO A 276 -7.41 -19.98 1.86
CA PRO A 276 -7.40 -21.10 0.93
C PRO A 276 -6.96 -22.40 1.62
N GLU A 277 -7.36 -23.55 1.06
CA GLU A 277 -6.90 -24.89 1.49
C GLU A 277 -7.38 -25.39 2.87
N GLY A 278 -8.27 -24.65 3.56
CA GLY A 278 -8.93 -25.16 4.77
C GLY A 278 -8.00 -25.30 5.98
N ASN A 279 -8.19 -26.34 6.79
CA ASN A 279 -7.55 -26.49 8.11
C ASN A 279 -6.26 -27.32 8.06
N SER A 280 -5.33 -27.01 7.14
CA SER A 280 -4.03 -27.66 7.08
C SER A 280 -3.15 -27.28 8.30
N ALA A 281 -2.15 -28.12 8.63
CA ALA A 281 -1.20 -27.81 9.71
C ALA A 281 -0.44 -26.49 9.45
N PHE A 282 -0.12 -26.21 8.19
CA PHE A 282 0.47 -24.94 7.78
C PHE A 282 -0.49 -23.77 8.02
N THR A 283 -1.76 -23.89 7.63
CA THR A 283 -2.77 -22.86 7.88
C THR A 283 -2.95 -22.60 9.38
N GLN A 284 -2.87 -23.64 10.22
CA GLN A 284 -2.91 -23.47 11.69
C GLN A 284 -1.70 -22.72 12.23
N GLN A 285 -0.50 -23.01 11.72
CA GLN A 285 0.72 -22.27 12.07
C GLN A 285 0.62 -20.79 11.67
N VAL A 286 0.11 -20.52 10.46
CA VAL A 286 -0.14 -19.14 10.00
C VAL A 286 -1.17 -18.46 10.91
N ARG A 287 -2.29 -19.11 11.26
CA ARG A 287 -3.27 -18.55 12.21
C ARG A 287 -2.66 -18.25 13.56
N ALA A 288 -1.79 -19.11 14.08
CA ALA A 288 -1.11 -18.88 15.35
C ALA A 288 -0.22 -17.62 15.28
N LYS A 289 0.55 -17.45 14.19
CA LYS A 289 1.35 -16.24 13.96
C LYS A 289 0.51 -14.98 13.76
N LEU A 290 -0.63 -15.08 13.06
CA LEU A 290 -1.55 -13.96 12.93
C LEU A 290 -2.05 -13.49 14.31
N ARG A 291 -2.45 -14.41 15.20
CA ARG A 291 -2.90 -14.05 16.57
C ARG A 291 -1.81 -13.40 17.42
N GLU A 292 -0.57 -13.88 17.30
CA GLU A 292 0.58 -13.30 17.99
C GLU A 292 0.76 -11.82 17.57
N ILE A 293 0.75 -11.56 16.27
CA ILE A 293 0.92 -10.21 15.72
C ILE A 293 -0.29 -9.32 16.03
N GLU A 294 -1.51 -9.86 15.99
CA GLU A 294 -2.72 -9.13 16.41
C GLU A 294 -2.59 -8.61 17.85
N GLN A 295 -2.04 -9.43 18.74
CA GLN A 295 -1.83 -9.03 20.13
C GLN A 295 -0.80 -7.90 20.24
N GLN A 296 0.32 -8.00 19.49
CA GLN A 296 1.31 -6.91 19.42
C GLN A 296 0.70 -5.61 18.87
N ILE A 297 -0.18 -5.68 17.88
CA ILE A 297 -0.87 -4.50 17.33
C ILE A 297 -1.78 -3.87 18.37
N LYS A 298 -2.53 -4.67 19.14
CA LYS A 298 -3.40 -4.18 20.22
C LYS A 298 -2.58 -3.49 21.31
N GLU A 299 -1.51 -4.11 21.78
CA GLU A 299 -0.61 -3.53 22.79
C GLU A 299 -0.02 -2.20 22.31
N ARG A 300 0.45 -2.14 21.06
CA ARG A 300 0.94 -0.91 20.46
C ARG A 300 -0.16 0.16 20.33
N GLY A 301 -1.37 -0.24 19.96
CA GLY A 301 -2.52 0.67 19.90
C GLY A 301 -2.86 1.29 21.25
N GLN A 302 -2.91 0.46 22.31
CA GLN A 302 -3.11 0.92 23.69
C GLN A 302 -2.00 1.86 24.15
N ALA A 303 -0.75 1.58 23.81
CA ALA A 303 0.38 2.47 24.11
C ALA A 303 0.21 3.86 23.47
N VAL A 304 -0.32 3.93 22.24
CA VAL A 304 -0.64 5.21 21.59
C VAL A 304 -1.76 5.95 22.34
N GLU A 305 -2.82 5.26 22.76
CA GLU A 305 -3.92 5.86 23.55
C GLU A 305 -3.45 6.45 24.88
N VAL A 306 -2.54 5.75 25.57
CA VAL A 306 -1.96 6.19 26.86
C VAL A 306 -0.82 7.20 26.67
N ARG A 307 -0.58 7.66 25.43
CA ARG A 307 0.49 8.61 25.07
C ARG A 307 1.84 8.19 25.62
N TRP A 308 2.23 6.95 25.34
CA TRP A 308 3.43 6.28 25.89
C TRP A 308 4.73 7.11 25.89
N SER A 309 4.85 8.12 25.03
CA SER A 309 6.03 8.99 24.89
C SER A 309 5.83 10.45 25.39
N PHE A 310 4.85 10.74 26.24
CA PHE A 310 4.62 12.11 26.76
C PHE A 310 5.52 12.45 27.97
N ASP A 311 5.76 13.76 28.16
CA ASP A 311 6.56 14.51 29.15
C ASP A 311 7.54 13.73 30.04
N LYS A 312 7.06 12.82 30.92
CA LYS A 312 7.92 12.04 31.83
C LYS A 312 8.95 11.16 31.12
N CYS A 313 8.63 10.64 29.93
CA CYS A 313 9.60 9.86 29.15
C CYS A 313 10.66 10.78 28.53
N GLN A 314 10.25 11.94 28.01
CA GLN A 314 11.14 12.90 27.35
C GLN A 314 12.12 13.57 28.32
N GLU A 315 11.72 13.73 29.58
CA GLU A 315 12.57 14.28 30.65
C GLU A 315 13.66 13.29 31.14
N ALA A 316 13.56 12.00 30.80
CA ALA A 316 14.58 11.02 31.14
C ALA A 316 15.72 11.02 30.10
N THR A 317 16.94 10.64 30.51
CA THR A 317 18.09 10.46 29.60
C THR A 317 17.75 9.59 28.40
N ALA A 318 17.03 8.49 28.62
CA ALA A 318 16.57 7.62 27.54
C ALA A 318 15.61 8.33 26.56
N GLY A 319 14.75 9.22 27.05
CA GLY A 319 13.85 10.02 26.21
C GLY A 319 14.59 11.03 25.35
N PHE A 320 15.65 11.64 25.87
CA PHE A 320 16.51 12.53 25.10
C PHE A 320 17.17 11.78 23.93
N THR A 321 17.80 10.63 24.20
CA THR A 321 18.41 9.79 23.17
C THR A 321 17.37 9.32 22.13
N ILE A 322 16.17 8.89 22.57
CA ILE A 322 15.07 8.53 21.65
C ILE A 322 14.66 9.73 20.78
N GLY A 323 14.52 10.91 21.37
CA GLY A 323 14.19 12.14 20.67
C GLY A 323 15.23 12.49 19.60
N ARG A 324 16.52 12.35 19.92
CA ARG A 324 17.62 12.57 18.97
C ARG A 324 17.62 11.58 17.81
N VAL A 325 17.37 10.30 18.07
CA VAL A 325 17.26 9.25 17.04
C VAL A 325 16.06 9.53 16.13
N LEU A 326 14.90 9.87 16.70
CA LEU A 326 13.69 10.21 15.93
C LEU A 326 13.87 11.47 15.09
N HIS A 327 14.47 12.52 15.64
CA HIS A 327 14.79 13.74 14.91
C HIS A 327 15.74 13.47 13.75
N THR A 328 16.78 12.65 13.97
CA THR A 328 17.71 12.24 12.91
C THR A 328 16.97 11.53 11.77
N LEU A 329 16.07 10.60 12.09
CA LEU A 329 15.23 9.93 11.11
C LEU A 329 14.36 10.90 10.32
N GLU A 330 13.71 11.86 10.98
CA GLU A 330 12.88 12.89 10.34
C GLU A 330 13.71 13.79 9.39
N VAL A 331 14.90 14.18 9.82
CA VAL A 331 15.84 14.98 9.02
C VAL A 331 16.29 14.22 7.77
N LEU A 332 16.57 12.92 7.88
CA LEU A 332 16.91 12.06 6.74
C LEU A 332 15.72 11.87 5.80
N ASP A 333 14.52 11.65 6.34
CA ASP A 333 13.31 11.37 5.57
C ASP A 333 12.76 12.61 4.84
N SER A 334 12.98 13.79 5.39
CA SER A 334 12.61 15.07 4.76
C SER A 334 13.63 15.59 3.74
N HIS A 335 14.84 15.03 3.72
CA HIS A 335 15.90 15.50 2.82
C HIS A 335 15.73 14.96 1.40
N SER A 336 15.75 15.85 0.40
CA SER A 336 15.64 15.43 -1.00
C SER A 336 17.02 15.11 -1.57
N PHE A 337 17.37 13.83 -1.67
CA PHE A 337 18.68 13.40 -2.19
C PHE A 337 18.86 13.57 -3.71
N GLU A 338 17.82 13.98 -4.43
CA GLU A 338 17.84 14.20 -5.88
C GLU A 338 18.16 15.65 -6.26
N ARG A 339 18.09 16.57 -5.30
CA ARG A 339 18.25 18.01 -5.54
C ARG A 339 19.31 18.56 -4.59
N SER A 340 20.26 19.33 -5.12
CA SER A 340 21.24 20.03 -4.29
C SER A 340 21.04 21.54 -4.44
N ASP A 341 20.62 22.20 -3.36
CA ASP A 341 20.58 23.65 -3.23
C ASP A 341 21.21 24.09 -1.90
N PHE A 342 21.29 25.40 -1.64
CA PHE A 342 21.90 25.92 -0.41
C PHE A 342 21.19 25.47 0.88
N SER A 343 19.89 25.16 0.81
CA SER A 343 19.11 24.66 1.96
C SER A 343 19.11 23.14 2.06
N ASN A 344 19.38 22.45 0.95
CA ASN A 344 19.28 21.01 0.79
C ASN A 344 20.62 20.46 0.24
N SER A 345 21.66 20.52 1.07
CA SER A 345 23.01 20.00 0.80
C SER A 345 23.43 18.99 1.86
N LEU A 346 24.51 18.24 1.61
CA LEU A 346 25.10 17.39 2.64
C LEU A 346 25.59 18.19 3.85
N ASP A 347 26.01 19.44 3.64
CA ASP A 347 26.40 20.33 4.73
C ASP A 347 25.22 20.70 5.62
N SER A 348 24.10 21.11 5.03
CA SER A 348 22.89 21.41 5.79
C SER A 348 22.30 20.17 6.45
N LEU A 349 22.49 18.99 5.86
CA LEU A 349 22.11 17.71 6.46
C LEU A 349 22.98 17.37 7.69
N CYS A 350 24.30 17.46 7.56
CA CYS A 350 25.25 17.22 8.65
C CYS A 350 24.98 18.14 9.84
N ASN A 351 24.80 19.44 9.57
CA ASN A 351 24.50 20.43 10.61
C ASN A 351 23.15 20.20 11.29
N ARG A 352 22.15 19.66 10.60
CA ARG A 352 20.85 19.33 11.22
C ARG A 352 20.93 18.07 12.10
N ILE A 353 21.78 17.11 11.75
CA ILE A 353 21.95 15.86 12.49
C ILE A 353 22.86 16.06 13.71
N PHE A 354 24.03 16.68 13.52
CA PHE A 354 25.07 16.82 14.54
C PHE A 354 25.21 18.23 15.11
N GLY A 355 24.76 19.27 14.40
CA GLY A 355 24.92 20.68 14.81
C GLY A 355 24.03 21.13 15.97
N LEU A 356 23.12 20.26 16.45
CA LEU A 356 22.54 20.38 17.78
C LEU A 356 23.62 19.99 18.80
N GLY A 357 24.57 20.91 19.03
CA GLY A 357 25.82 20.64 19.73
C GLY A 357 25.68 20.20 21.19
N PRO A 358 26.79 19.74 21.79
CA PRO A 358 26.84 19.42 23.22
C PRO A 358 26.51 20.67 24.02
N SER A 359 25.73 20.51 25.08
CA SER A 359 25.67 21.51 26.14
C SER A 359 27.11 21.84 26.54
N LYS A 360 27.42 23.12 26.74
CA LYS A 360 28.73 23.62 27.16
C LYS A 360 29.20 22.87 28.42
N ASP A 361 29.85 21.73 28.29
CA ASP A 361 30.70 21.09 29.30
C ASP A 361 31.39 19.87 28.66
N GLY A 362 32.65 20.11 28.26
CA GLY A 362 33.80 19.20 28.11
C GLY A 362 33.64 17.72 27.75
N HIS A 363 34.32 17.35 26.66
CA HIS A 363 35.06 16.10 26.42
C HIS A 363 34.43 14.79 26.91
N GLU A 364 33.47 14.29 26.12
CA GLU A 364 33.29 12.88 25.76
C GLU A 364 32.37 12.91 24.52
N ILE A 365 32.60 12.06 23.52
CA ILE A 365 31.59 11.83 22.47
C ILE A 365 30.31 11.50 23.22
N SER A 366 29.30 12.36 23.16
CA SER A 366 28.12 12.18 24.00
C SER A 366 27.52 10.81 23.66
N SER A 367 27.01 10.09 24.66
CA SER A 367 26.33 8.80 24.43
C SER A 367 25.21 8.88 23.38
N ASP A 368 24.75 10.10 23.07
CA ASP A 368 23.76 10.38 22.04
C ASP A 368 24.34 10.41 20.62
N ASP A 369 25.58 10.85 20.44
CA ASP A 369 26.29 10.79 19.15
C ASP A 369 26.49 9.33 18.74
N ASP A 370 26.82 8.43 19.68
CA ASP A 370 26.92 6.99 19.44
C ASP A 370 25.59 6.40 18.95
N ALA A 371 24.47 6.81 19.56
CA ALA A 371 23.14 6.37 19.14
C ALA A 371 22.79 6.87 17.74
N VAL A 372 23.16 8.11 17.40
CA VAL A 372 22.99 8.70 16.06
C VAL A 372 23.86 7.98 15.02
N VAL A 373 25.13 7.71 15.33
CA VAL A 373 26.04 6.98 14.43
C VAL A 373 25.54 5.56 14.20
N SER A 374 25.12 4.86 15.25
CA SER A 374 24.52 3.52 15.14
C SER A 374 23.27 3.55 14.25
N LEU A 375 22.37 4.52 14.47
CA LEU A 375 21.21 4.74 13.62
C LEU A 375 21.60 4.99 12.16
N LEU A 376 22.62 5.82 11.89
CA LEU A 376 23.07 6.10 10.52
C LEU A 376 23.61 4.84 9.85
N CYS A 377 24.38 4.02 10.57
CA CYS A 377 24.87 2.74 10.08
C CYS A 377 23.71 1.78 9.76
N GLU A 378 22.73 1.65 10.65
CA GLU A 378 21.50 0.87 10.39
C GLU A 378 20.70 1.45 9.21
N TRP A 379 20.59 2.78 9.13
CA TRP A 379 19.95 3.48 8.04
C TRP A 379 20.76 3.39 6.74
N ALA A 380 22.04 3.06 6.74
CA ALA A 380 22.77 2.79 5.51
C ALA A 380 22.43 1.41 4.93
N VAL A 381 22.31 0.40 5.80
CA VAL A 381 22.26 -1.02 5.40
C VAL A 381 20.88 -1.67 5.50
N SER A 382 19.92 -1.02 6.16
CA SER A 382 18.61 -1.61 6.42
C SER A 382 17.87 -1.97 5.13
N CYS A 383 17.39 -3.22 5.05
CA CYS A 383 16.56 -3.71 3.95
C CYS A 383 15.12 -3.16 3.98
N LYS A 384 14.75 -2.40 5.02
CA LYS A 384 13.40 -1.82 5.21
C LYS A 384 13.22 -0.45 4.54
N ARG A 385 14.28 0.10 3.94
CA ARG A 385 14.27 1.39 3.26
C ARG A 385 14.88 1.24 1.86
N SER A 386 14.40 2.02 0.91
CA SER A 386 14.93 2.06 -0.45
C SER A 386 15.84 3.27 -0.65
N GLY A 387 16.73 3.21 -1.65
CA GLY A 387 17.62 4.31 -2.00
C GLY A 387 19.07 3.86 -2.15
N ARG A 388 19.59 3.88 -3.37
CA ARG A 388 21.00 3.53 -3.67
C ARG A 388 21.98 4.54 -3.07
N HIS A 389 21.51 5.76 -2.80
CA HIS A 389 22.32 6.84 -2.22
C HIS A 389 22.63 6.63 -0.73
N ARG A 390 21.85 5.81 0.00
CA ARG A 390 21.88 5.73 1.47
C ARG A 390 23.27 5.46 2.04
N ALA A 391 23.94 4.41 1.54
CA ALA A 391 25.29 4.07 2.00
C ALA A 391 26.31 5.17 1.71
N MET A 392 26.23 5.79 0.53
CA MET A 392 27.13 6.88 0.13
C MET A 392 26.90 8.15 0.98
N VAL A 393 25.64 8.48 1.25
CA VAL A 393 25.26 9.62 2.08
C VAL A 393 25.79 9.44 3.49
N VAL A 394 25.57 8.27 4.11
CA VAL A 394 26.05 8.00 5.47
C VAL A 394 27.57 8.03 5.53
N ALA A 395 28.27 7.43 4.57
CA ALA A 395 29.73 7.49 4.52
C ALA A 395 30.24 8.94 4.50
N LYS A 396 29.64 9.80 3.67
CA LYS A 396 30.01 11.23 3.61
C LYS A 396 29.67 12.01 4.87
N LEU A 397 28.53 11.72 5.50
CA LEU A 397 28.15 12.34 6.77
C LEU A 397 29.12 11.98 7.89
N LEU A 398 29.52 10.72 7.98
CA LEU A 398 30.46 10.24 8.99
C LEU A 398 31.89 10.75 8.73
N GLU A 399 32.35 10.74 7.48
CA GLU A 399 33.64 11.33 7.09
C GLU A 399 33.71 12.82 7.49
N LYS A 400 32.63 13.56 7.23
CA LYS A 400 32.56 14.97 7.61
C LYS A 400 32.54 15.16 9.12
N ARG A 401 31.75 14.38 9.86
CA ARG A 401 31.70 14.45 11.32
C ARG A 401 33.06 14.12 11.94
N GLN A 402 33.78 13.14 11.40
CA GLN A 402 35.13 12.80 11.82
C GLN A 402 36.10 13.97 11.61
N ALA A 403 36.04 14.63 10.45
CA ALA A 403 36.88 15.80 10.16
C ALA A 403 36.56 17.00 11.09
N GLU A 404 35.30 17.18 11.49
CA GLU A 404 34.91 18.20 12.48
C GLU A 404 35.49 17.89 13.87
N ILE A 405 35.42 16.64 14.32
CA ILE A 405 36.00 16.19 15.60
C ILE A 405 37.53 16.33 15.61
N GLU A 406 38.20 16.10 14.48
CA GLU A 406 39.66 16.26 14.35
C GLU A 406 40.10 17.73 14.27
N ALA A 407 39.20 18.64 13.90
CA ALA A 407 39.47 20.07 13.79
C ALA A 407 39.19 20.85 15.09
N GLU A 408 38.45 20.25 16.03
CA GLU A 408 38.25 20.71 17.42
C GLU A 408 39.43 20.29 18.31
#